data_AF-A0A8T4DNR4-F1
#
_entry.id   AF-A0A8T4DNR4-F1
#
_cell.length_a   1.000
_cell.length_b   1.000
_cell.length_c   1.000
_cell.angle_alpha   90.00
_cell.angle_beta   90.00
_cell.angle_gamma   90.00
#
_symmetry.space_group_name_H-M   'P 1'
#
loop_
_entity.id
_entity.type
_entity.pdbx_description
1 polymer ?
#
loop_
_entity_poly.entity_id
_entity_poly.type
_entity_poly.pdbx_seq_one_letter_code
_entity_poly.pdbx_strand_id
1 'polypeptide(L)' 'MHQDKRISKKWELCILEYEDSEGMKYKVTRHLPMLSVAETRVFSSREDAKRQFELWFEKSSHL' A
#
# COMPACT_ATOMS: atom_id res chain seq x y z
N MET A 1 1.66 -28.63 15.89
CA MET A 1 1.18 -28.17 14.56
C MET A 1 2.04 -26.99 14.15
N HIS A 2 3.02 -27.20 13.28
CA HIS A 2 3.81 -26.09 12.74
C HIS A 2 2.94 -25.40 11.69
N GLN A 3 2.40 -24.24 12.05
CA GLN A 3 1.68 -23.40 11.10
C GLN A 3 2.75 -22.83 10.17
N ASP A 4 2.91 -23.50 9.02
CA ASP A 4 3.76 -23.09 7.92
C ASP A 4 3.36 -21.65 7.55
N LYS A 5 4.10 -20.66 8.07
CA LYS A 5 3.99 -19.26 7.66
C LYS A 5 4.48 -19.22 6.22
N ARG A 6 3.59 -19.57 5.28
CA ARG A 6 3.74 -19.19 3.88
C ARG A 6 3.72 -17.68 3.89
N ILE A 7 4.90 -17.06 4.00
CA ILE A 7 5.08 -15.65 3.73
C ILE A 7 4.54 -15.50 2.31
N SER A 8 3.34 -14.92 2.23
CA SER A 8 2.68 -14.62 0.97
C SER A 8 3.67 -13.78 0.18
N LYS A 9 4.30 -14.38 -0.84
CA LYS A 9 5.20 -13.68 -1.76
C LYS A 9 4.45 -12.73 -2.69
N LYS A 10 3.15 -12.52 -2.45
CA LYS A 10 2.31 -11.66 -3.26
C LYS A 10 2.54 -10.22 -2.84
N TRP A 11 2.68 -9.36 -3.83
CA TRP A 11 2.60 -7.93 -3.62
C TRP A 11 1.21 -7.57 -3.13
N GLU A 12 1.13 -6.71 -2.11
CA GLU A 12 -0.12 -6.20 -1.59
C GLU A 12 -0.09 -4.68 -1.67
N LEU A 13 -1.18 -4.08 -2.13
CA LEU A 13 -1.34 -2.64 -2.28
C LEU A 13 -2.72 -2.25 -1.77
N CYS A 14 -2.77 -1.26 -0.89
CA CYS A 14 -3.99 -0.82 -0.22
C CYS A 14 -4.07 0.71 -0.19
N ILE A 15 -5.29 1.23 -0.32
CA ILE A 15 -5.62 2.63 -0.06
C ILE A 15 -6.68 2.68 1.05
N LEU A 16 -6.46 3.51 2.05
CA LEU A 16 -7.36 3.72 3.19
C LEU A 16 -7.72 5.20 3.26
N GLU A 17 -9.00 5.50 3.42
CA GLU A 17 -9.51 6.85 3.64
C GLU A 17 -9.78 7.00 5.15
N TYR A 18 -9.31 8.10 5.76
CA TYR A 18 -9.51 8.37 7.19
C TYR A 18 -9.53 9.87 7.48
N GLU A 19 -10.27 10.29 8.50
CA GLU A 19 -10.33 11.68 8.94
C GLU A 19 -9.42 11.88 10.16
N ASP A 20 -8.63 12.96 10.16
CA ASP A 20 -7.86 13.41 11.31
C ASP A 20 -8.17 14.89 11.65
N SER A 21 -7.44 15.46 12.61
CA SER A 21 -7.62 16.85 13.04
C SER A 21 -7.38 17.89 11.95
N GLU A 22 -6.70 17.52 10.86
CA GLU A 22 -6.43 18.38 9.70
C GLU A 22 -7.38 18.09 8.53
N GLY A 23 -8.36 17.20 8.70
CA GLY A 23 -9.38 16.86 7.71
C GLY A 23 -9.20 15.47 7.10
N MET A 24 -9.77 15.28 5.91
CA MET A 24 -9.76 13.97 5.24
C MET A 24 -8.38 13.64 4.66
N LYS A 25 -7.89 12.45 4.94
CA LYS A 25 -6.59 11.93 4.51
C LYS A 25 -6.72 10.58 3.83
N TYR A 26 -5.72 10.26 3.03
CA TYR A 26 -5.66 9.04 2.23
C TYR A 26 -4.31 8.37 2.43
N LYS A 27 -4.30 7.17 3.00
CA LYS A 27 -3.09 6.37 3.24
C LYS A 27 -2.94 5.30 2.17
N VAL A 28 -1.86 5.35 1.39
CA VAL A 28 -1.51 4.32 0.40
C VAL A 28 -0.37 3.48 0.96
N THR A 29 -0.56 2.17 1.06
CA THR A 29 0.41 1.22 1.63
C THR A 29 0.72 0.14 0.61
N ARG A 30 2.00 -0.10 0.32
CA ARG A 30 2.46 -1.28 -0.45
C ARG A 30 3.34 -2.19 0.40
N HIS A 31 3.13 -3.49 0.29
CA HIS A 31 3.96 -4.50 0.92
C HIS A 31 4.95 -5.07 -0.10
N LEU A 32 6.24 -5.04 0.25
CA LEU A 32 7.35 -5.54 -0.55
C LEU A 32 7.80 -6.89 0.04
N PRO A 33 7.18 -8.02 -0.37
CA PRO A 33 7.41 -9.31 0.27
C PRO A 33 8.88 -9.78 0.17
N MET A 34 9.57 -9.42 -0.93
CA MET A 34 10.98 -9.75 -1.13
C MET A 34 11.90 -9.06 -0.12
N LEU A 35 11.50 -7.89 0.38
CA LEU A 35 12.28 -7.08 1.33
C LEU A 35 11.72 -7.19 2.75
N SER A 36 10.57 -7.85 2.94
CA SER A 36 9.85 -7.92 4.22
C SER A 36 9.57 -6.54 4.84
N VAL A 37 9.27 -5.55 3.98
CA VAL A 37 8.95 -4.17 4.42
C VAL A 37 7.62 -3.71 3.83
N ALA A 38 6.99 -2.76 4.53
CA ALA A 38 5.85 -2.01 4.03
C ALA A 38 6.25 -0.55 3.81
N GLU A 39 5.91 0.02 2.65
CA GLU A 39 6.03 1.45 2.37
C GLU A 39 4.65 2.10 2.45
N THR A 40 4.54 3.19 3.21
CA THR A 40 3.29 3.92 3.43
C THR A 40 3.47 5.39 3.05
N ARG A 41 2.50 5.97 2.34
CA ARG A 41 2.40 7.40 2.03
C ARG A 41 1.02 7.94 2.39
N VAL A 42 0.97 9.16 2.89
CA VAL A 42 -0.26 9.86 3.29
C VAL A 42 -0.46 11.07 2.40
N PHE A 43 -1.69 11.28 1.95
CA PHE A 43 -2.10 12.37 1.07
C PHE A 43 -3.31 13.09 1.64
N SER A 44 -3.45 14.38 1.34
CA SER A 44 -4.65 15.18 1.65
C SER A 44 -5.69 15.17 0.52
N SER A 45 -5.32 14.70 -0.68
CA SER A 45 -6.22 14.56 -1.84
C SER A 45 -6.38 13.10 -2.23
N ARG A 46 -7.61 12.74 -2.61
CA ARG A 46 -7.95 11.40 -3.12
C ARG A 46 -7.28 11.13 -4.45
N GLU A 47 -7.22 12.13 -5.31
CA GLU A 47 -6.64 12.08 -6.64
C GLU A 47 -5.15 11.77 -6.57
N ASP A 48 -4.41 12.43 -5.66
CA ASP A 48 -2.98 12.17 -5.46
C ASP A 48 -2.72 10.76 -4.91
N ALA A 49 -3.56 10.30 -3.97
CA ALA A 49 -3.47 8.95 -3.44
C ALA A 49 -3.76 7.88 -4.51
N LYS A 50 -4.78 8.10 -5.36
CA LYS A 50 -5.07 7.24 -6.50
C LYS A 50 -3.92 7.20 -7.50
N ARG A 51 -3.35 8.35 -7.87
CA ARG A 51 -2.19 8.41 -8.76
C ARG A 51 -1.00 7.63 -8.20
N GLN A 52 -0.74 7.73 -6.90
CA GLN A 52 0.32 6.95 -6.25
C GLN A 52 0.03 5.44 -6.25
N PHE A 53 -1.22 5.06 -5.99
CA PHE A 53 -1.68 3.68 -6.04
C PHE A 53 -1.47 3.09 -7.44
N GLU A 54 -1.96 3.77 -8.49
CA GLU A 54 -1.82 3.33 -9.88
C GLU A 54 -0.36 3.20 -10.30
N LEU A 55 0.48 4.19 -9.96
CA LEU A 55 1.93 4.13 -10.21
C LEU A 55 2.59 2.91 -9.57
N TRP A 56 2.20 2.55 -8.35
CA TRP A 56 2.73 1.36 -7.68
C TRP A 56 2.15 0.07 -8.25
N PHE A 57 0.89 0.09 -8.67
CA PHE A 57 0.23 -1.04 -9.31
C PHE A 57 0.90 -1.37 -10.65
N GLU A 58 1.12 -0.38 -11.52
CA GLU A 58 1.81 -0.55 -12.81
C GLU A 58 3.24 -1.06 -12.65
N LYS A 59 3.97 -0.60 -11.63
CA LYS A 59 5.33 -1.10 -11.35
C LYS A 59 5.35 -2.53 -10.82
N SER A 60 4.28 -2.96 -10.16
CA SER A 60 4.16 -4.33 -9.66
C SER A 60 3.74 -5.34 -10.73
N SER A 61 3.15 -4.91 -11.83
CA SER A 61 2.73 -5.79 -12.95
C SER A 61 3.85 -6.10 -13.95
N HIS A 62 4.99 -5.41 -13.85
CA HIS A 62 6.17 -5.60 -14.72
C HIS A 62 7.34 -6.33 -14.00
N LEU A 63 7.11 -6.86 -12.80
CA LEU A 63 8.05 -7.67 -12.00
C LEU A 63 7.61 -9.14 -11.98
#